data_AF-A0A1G7PNY2-F1
#
_entry.id   AF-A0A1G7PNY2-F1
#
_cell.length_a   1.000
_cell.length_b   1.000
_cell.length_c   1.000
_cell.angle_alpha   90.00
_cell.angle_beta   90.00
_cell.angle_gamma   90.00
#
_symmetry.space_group_name_H-M   'P 1'
#
loop_
_entity.id
_entity.type
_entity.pdbx_description
1 polymer ?
#
loop_
_entity_poly.entity_id
_entity_poly.type
_entity_poly.pdbx_seq_one_letter_code
_entity_poly.pdbx_strand_id
1 'polypeptide(L)'
;MSDAENTVLPNSVVAYLTDAATRAAVDALLAVDAESLPPEIEWKELSDYYAARAVAELTRAEFALAFHTLWREIWGLAIPTSWAMPEPQELVEEGQGVSLGSIWEGKSFSLFHNRGESSIFTLVGLHRRRITIAFALERRGRPQIKGELGSFAWRDDANWDRWMLHAGGVVPGSDGALDLSELRAAAELAMTTVEGVPPPVKRSSAPAVAKSKATSRSARTRRKS
;
A
#
# COMPACT_ATOMS: atom_id res chain seq x y z
N MET A 1 -20.54 -18.97 -12.01
CA MET A 1 -19.22 -19.04 -11.37
C MET A 1 -18.24 -18.59 -12.43
N SER A 2 -17.82 -17.33 -12.35
CA SER A 2 -16.76 -16.79 -13.20
C SER A 2 -15.46 -17.51 -12.85
N ASP A 3 -14.75 -18.02 -13.84
CA ASP A 3 -13.39 -18.51 -13.68
C ASP A 3 -12.59 -17.40 -13.00
N ALA A 4 -12.06 -17.67 -11.80
CA ALA A 4 -11.23 -16.71 -11.11
C ALA A 4 -9.99 -16.51 -11.98
N GLU A 5 -9.92 -15.39 -12.71
CA GLU A 5 -8.74 -15.05 -13.47
C GLU A 5 -7.55 -15.01 -12.51
N ASN A 6 -6.59 -15.92 -12.73
CA ASN A 6 -5.33 -15.90 -12.01
C ASN A 6 -4.65 -14.57 -12.32
N THR A 7 -4.23 -13.86 -11.28
CA THR A 7 -3.47 -12.63 -11.44
C THR A 7 -2.06 -13.01 -11.87
N VAL A 8 -1.64 -12.55 -13.05
CA VAL A 8 -0.31 -12.84 -13.60
C VAL A 8 0.60 -11.63 -13.38
N LEU A 9 1.74 -11.85 -12.75
CA LEU A 9 2.77 -10.84 -12.58
C LEU A 9 3.60 -10.66 -13.87
N PRO A 10 4.08 -9.44 -14.17
CA PRO A 10 5.03 -9.22 -15.25
C PRO A 10 6.30 -10.05 -15.06
N ASN A 11 6.90 -10.55 -16.16
CA ASN A 11 8.08 -11.41 -16.13
C ASN A 11 9.28 -10.75 -15.41
N SER A 12 9.48 -9.44 -15.58
CA SER A 12 10.52 -8.69 -14.89
C SER A 12 10.35 -8.71 -13.37
N VAL A 13 9.09 -8.60 -12.89
CA VAL A 13 8.73 -8.67 -11.48
C VAL A 13 8.94 -10.09 -10.95
N VAL A 14 8.54 -11.11 -11.70
CA VAL A 14 8.80 -12.52 -11.35
C VAL A 14 10.29 -12.76 -11.21
N ALA A 15 11.10 -12.34 -12.20
CA ALA A 15 12.55 -12.46 -12.16
C ALA A 15 13.16 -11.72 -10.97
N TYR A 16 12.73 -10.48 -10.70
CA TYR A 16 13.18 -9.71 -9.53
C TYR A 16 12.85 -10.38 -8.19
N LEU A 17 11.70 -11.04 -8.08
CA LEU A 17 11.29 -11.72 -6.85
C LEU A 17 12.01 -13.07 -6.66
N THR A 18 12.26 -13.79 -7.74
CA THR A 18 12.74 -15.18 -7.69
C THR A 18 14.25 -15.33 -7.88
N ASP A 19 14.88 -14.52 -8.74
CA ASP A 19 16.30 -14.55 -9.00
C ASP A 19 17.07 -13.52 -8.16
N ALA A 20 18.06 -13.99 -7.41
CA ALA A 20 18.90 -13.14 -6.58
C ALA A 20 19.88 -12.29 -7.40
N ALA A 21 20.37 -12.79 -8.53
CA ALA A 21 21.29 -12.04 -9.39
C ALA A 21 20.57 -10.88 -10.07
N THR A 22 19.43 -11.17 -10.72
CA THR A 22 18.56 -10.13 -11.33
C THR A 22 18.22 -9.04 -10.32
N ARG A 23 17.78 -9.41 -9.12
CA ARG A 23 17.44 -8.43 -8.08
C ARG A 23 18.62 -7.57 -7.67
N ALA A 24 19.79 -8.17 -7.40
CA ALA A 24 20.97 -7.43 -7.02
C ALA A 24 21.40 -6.44 -8.12
N ALA A 25 21.31 -6.85 -9.39
CA ALA A 25 21.60 -5.99 -10.53
C ALA A 25 20.61 -4.82 -10.64
N VAL A 26 19.31 -5.08 -10.54
CA VAL A 26 18.27 -4.03 -10.57
C VAL A 26 18.42 -3.07 -9.40
N ASP A 27 18.61 -3.58 -8.18
CA ASP A 27 18.80 -2.75 -6.98
C ASP A 27 20.07 -1.87 -7.11
N ALA A 28 21.18 -2.44 -7.60
CA ALA A 28 22.42 -1.69 -7.81
C ALA A 28 22.27 -0.61 -8.89
N LEU A 29 21.60 -0.93 -10.00
CA LEU A 29 21.34 0.02 -11.07
C LEU A 29 20.48 1.17 -10.57
N LEU A 30 19.39 0.90 -9.83
CA LEU A 30 18.47 1.91 -9.33
C LEU A 30 19.01 2.73 -8.15
N ALA A 31 20.04 2.24 -7.44
CA ALA A 31 20.70 2.97 -6.36
C ALA A 31 21.54 4.15 -6.86
N VAL A 32 21.93 4.16 -8.14
CA VAL A 32 22.60 5.31 -8.75
C VAL A 32 21.57 6.43 -8.95
N ASP A 33 21.93 7.65 -8.58
CA ASP A 33 21.06 8.81 -8.81
C ASP A 33 20.77 8.98 -10.32
N ALA A 34 19.53 9.32 -10.66
CA ALA A 34 19.08 9.34 -12.06
C ALA A 34 19.80 10.39 -12.92
N GLU A 35 20.36 11.43 -12.29
CA GLU A 35 21.11 12.50 -12.95
C GLU A 35 22.63 12.25 -12.94
N SER A 36 23.06 11.10 -12.42
CA SER A 36 24.46 10.76 -12.20
C SER A 36 24.88 9.49 -12.95
N LEU A 37 26.16 9.42 -13.33
CA LEU A 37 26.79 8.19 -13.82
C LEU A 37 27.48 7.44 -12.67
N PRO A 38 27.59 6.10 -12.73
CA PRO A 38 28.41 5.36 -11.79
C PRO A 38 29.86 5.87 -11.83
N PRO A 39 30.56 5.86 -10.68
CA PRO A 39 31.99 6.13 -10.70
C PRO A 39 32.69 5.09 -11.60
N GLU A 40 33.76 5.51 -12.26
CA GLU A 40 34.65 4.63 -13.04
C GLU A 40 34.07 4.03 -14.33
N ILE A 41 32.85 4.41 -14.76
CA ILE A 41 32.31 3.95 -16.04
C ILE A 41 33.17 4.43 -17.23
N GLU A 42 33.53 3.52 -18.13
CA GLU A 42 34.24 3.87 -19.35
C GLU A 42 33.29 4.27 -20.48
N TRP A 43 33.74 5.13 -21.39
CA TRP A 43 32.95 5.57 -22.54
C TRP A 43 32.39 4.42 -23.38
N LYS A 44 33.14 3.31 -23.49
CA LYS A 44 32.74 2.11 -24.25
C LYS A 44 31.58 1.35 -23.60
N GLU A 45 31.37 1.52 -22.29
CA GLU A 45 30.34 0.82 -21.49
C GLU A 45 29.04 1.62 -21.38
N LEU A 46 29.07 2.89 -21.80
CA LEU A 46 27.98 3.84 -21.58
C LEU A 46 26.66 3.40 -22.22
N SER A 47 26.72 2.80 -23.41
CA SER A 47 25.53 2.28 -24.11
C SER A 47 24.89 1.12 -23.33
N ASP A 48 25.70 0.18 -22.86
CA ASP A 48 25.23 -0.99 -22.12
C ASP A 48 24.67 -0.58 -20.76
N TYR A 49 25.30 0.39 -20.09
CA TYR A 49 24.79 0.97 -18.85
C TYR A 49 23.41 1.60 -19.04
N TYR A 50 23.20 2.43 -20.07
CA TYR A 50 21.89 3.05 -20.30
C TYR A 50 20.81 2.01 -20.63
N ALA A 51 21.14 0.99 -21.43
CA ALA A 51 20.22 -0.10 -21.69
C ALA A 51 19.84 -0.86 -20.42
N ALA A 52 20.82 -1.21 -19.58
CA ALA A 52 20.61 -1.88 -18.31
C ALA A 52 19.78 -1.02 -17.34
N ARG A 53 20.09 0.28 -17.23
CA ARG A 53 19.34 1.22 -16.39
C ARG A 53 17.88 1.36 -16.86
N ALA A 54 17.63 1.43 -18.16
CA ALA A 54 16.28 1.48 -18.70
C ALA A 54 15.47 0.23 -18.35
N VAL A 55 16.08 -0.96 -18.39
CA VAL A 55 15.43 -2.22 -17.96
C VAL A 55 15.13 -2.22 -16.46
N ALA A 56 16.05 -1.71 -15.64
CA ALA A 56 15.83 -1.59 -14.20
C ALA A 56 14.67 -0.62 -13.87
N GLU A 57 14.58 0.49 -14.60
CA GLU A 57 13.48 1.46 -14.49
C GLU A 57 12.14 0.88 -14.95
N LEU A 58 12.13 0.13 -16.05
CA LEU A 58 10.95 -0.60 -16.50
C LEU A 58 10.50 -1.61 -15.44
N THR A 59 11.44 -2.36 -14.86
CA THR A 59 11.14 -3.29 -13.75
C THR A 59 10.50 -2.57 -12.57
N ARG A 60 10.99 -1.38 -12.21
CA ARG A 60 10.41 -0.54 -11.15
C ARG A 60 8.97 -0.10 -11.49
N ALA A 61 8.70 0.29 -12.72
CA ALA A 61 7.36 0.65 -13.18
C ALA A 61 6.40 -0.54 -13.18
N GLU A 62 6.83 -1.69 -13.71
CA GLU A 62 6.08 -2.93 -13.72
C GLU A 62 5.82 -3.46 -12.31
N PHE A 63 6.76 -3.23 -11.37
CA PHE A 63 6.57 -3.51 -9.96
C PHE A 63 5.41 -2.69 -9.39
N ALA A 64 5.37 -1.37 -9.62
CA ALA A 64 4.26 -0.53 -9.17
C ALA A 64 2.91 -0.95 -9.78
N LEU A 65 2.90 -1.31 -11.07
CA LEU A 65 1.72 -1.84 -11.74
C LEU A 65 1.25 -3.15 -11.10
N ALA A 66 2.17 -4.06 -10.79
CA ALA A 66 1.85 -5.31 -10.10
C ALA A 66 1.20 -5.06 -8.73
N PHE A 67 1.70 -4.09 -7.97
CA PHE A 67 1.09 -3.70 -6.69
C PHE A 67 -0.33 -3.15 -6.85
N HIS A 68 -0.54 -2.26 -7.82
CA HIS A 68 -1.87 -1.73 -8.10
C HIS A 68 -2.84 -2.84 -8.53
N THR A 69 -2.40 -3.75 -9.40
CA THR A 69 -3.19 -4.92 -9.81
C THR A 69 -3.54 -5.77 -8.60
N LEU A 70 -2.57 -6.16 -7.78
CA LEU A 70 -2.82 -6.93 -6.56
C LEU A 70 -3.82 -6.22 -5.62
N TRP A 71 -3.65 -4.91 -5.44
CA TRP A 71 -4.56 -4.12 -4.62
C TRP A 71 -5.98 -4.15 -5.18
N ARG A 72 -6.15 -3.93 -6.49
CA ARG A 72 -7.45 -3.93 -7.16
C ARG A 72 -8.13 -5.29 -7.02
N GLU A 73 -7.38 -6.36 -7.25
CA GLU A 73 -7.88 -7.74 -7.24
C GLU A 73 -8.26 -8.24 -5.84
N ILE A 74 -7.68 -7.67 -4.79
CA ILE A 74 -7.94 -8.07 -3.40
C ILE A 74 -8.93 -7.09 -2.73
N TRP A 75 -8.60 -5.81 -2.73
CA TRP A 75 -9.35 -4.78 -2.03
C TRP A 75 -10.35 -4.06 -2.93
N GLY A 76 -9.96 -3.71 -4.15
CA GLY A 76 -10.78 -2.89 -5.04
C GLY A 76 -12.16 -3.49 -5.33
N LEU A 77 -12.27 -4.82 -5.39
CA LEU A 77 -13.54 -5.54 -5.56
C LEU A 77 -14.33 -5.71 -4.26
N ALA A 78 -13.65 -5.72 -3.11
CA ALA A 78 -14.27 -5.95 -1.80
C ALA A 78 -14.83 -4.66 -1.17
N ILE A 79 -14.25 -3.49 -1.49
CA ILE A 79 -14.65 -2.21 -0.90
C ILE A 79 -16.04 -1.80 -1.44
N PRO A 80 -17.03 -1.54 -0.55
CA PRO A 80 -18.36 -1.13 -0.99
C PRO A 80 -18.35 0.24 -1.69
N THR A 81 -19.18 0.41 -2.71
CA THR A 81 -19.29 1.66 -3.49
C THR A 81 -19.76 2.87 -2.69
N SER A 82 -20.23 2.67 -1.45
CA SER A 82 -20.55 3.76 -0.51
C SER A 82 -19.31 4.45 0.09
N TRP A 83 -18.13 3.87 -0.13
CA TRP A 83 -16.84 4.43 0.26
C TRP A 83 -16.20 5.11 -0.95
N ALA A 84 -16.03 6.42 -0.85
CA ALA A 84 -15.44 7.22 -1.93
C ALA A 84 -13.94 6.93 -2.02
N MET A 85 -13.48 6.56 -3.21
CA MET A 85 -12.07 6.48 -3.54
C MET A 85 -11.52 7.90 -3.73
N PRO A 86 -10.33 8.22 -3.20
CA PRO A 86 -9.73 9.53 -3.35
C PRO A 86 -9.30 9.77 -4.80
N GLU A 87 -9.37 11.03 -5.21
CA GLU A 87 -8.78 11.45 -6.47
C GLU A 87 -7.24 11.38 -6.37
N PRO A 88 -6.52 11.11 -7.47
CA PRO A 88 -5.06 11.01 -7.44
C PRO A 88 -4.35 12.23 -6.82
N GLN A 89 -4.92 13.42 -6.98
CA GLN A 89 -4.39 14.66 -6.42
C GLN A 89 -4.50 14.69 -4.88
N GLU A 90 -5.59 14.17 -4.31
CA GLU A 90 -5.79 14.09 -2.85
C GLU A 90 -4.74 13.16 -2.21
N LEU A 91 -4.37 12.09 -2.90
CA LEU A 91 -3.29 11.20 -2.43
C LEU A 91 -1.95 11.92 -2.29
N VAL A 92 -1.64 12.84 -3.22
CA VAL A 92 -0.41 13.65 -3.17
C VAL A 92 -0.45 14.62 -1.98
N GLU A 93 -1.59 15.27 -1.76
CA GLU A 93 -1.77 16.25 -0.67
C GLU A 93 -1.68 15.61 0.72
N GLU A 94 -2.20 14.40 0.87
CA GLU A 94 -2.12 13.61 2.10
C GLU A 94 -0.77 12.91 2.27
N GLY A 95 0.20 13.14 1.37
CA GLY A 95 1.52 12.52 1.41
C GLY A 95 1.48 11.00 1.23
N GLN A 96 0.40 10.44 0.67
CA GLN A 96 0.34 9.04 0.30
C GLN A 96 1.13 8.83 -0.99
N GLY A 97 2.36 8.35 -0.80
CA GLY A 97 3.29 8.05 -1.89
C GLY A 97 2.82 6.88 -2.75
N VAL A 98 1.95 7.14 -3.73
CA VAL A 98 1.65 6.22 -4.85
C VAL A 98 2.63 6.39 -6.02
N SER A 99 3.79 7.01 -5.77
CA SER A 99 4.85 7.15 -6.77
C SER A 99 5.63 5.85 -6.97
N LEU A 100 6.28 5.72 -8.13
CA LEU A 100 7.16 4.57 -8.42
C LEU A 100 8.25 4.39 -7.36
N GLY A 101 8.87 5.49 -6.92
CA GLY A 101 9.92 5.46 -5.89
C GLY A 101 9.37 5.00 -4.54
N SER A 102 8.25 5.59 -4.10
CA SER A 102 7.61 5.25 -2.83
C SER A 102 7.18 3.78 -2.75
N ILE A 103 6.59 3.25 -3.82
CA ILE A 103 6.19 1.83 -3.90
C ILE A 103 7.44 0.93 -3.95
N TRP A 104 8.46 1.35 -4.70
CA TRP A 104 9.71 0.59 -4.80
C TRP A 104 10.46 0.49 -3.47
N GLU A 105 10.53 1.58 -2.70
CA GLU A 105 11.20 1.64 -1.41
C GLU A 105 10.36 0.97 -0.31
N GLY A 106 9.08 1.30 -0.24
CA GLY A 106 8.16 0.77 0.77
C GLY A 106 7.79 -0.70 0.55
N LYS A 107 7.94 -1.22 -0.68
CA LYS A 107 7.47 -2.55 -1.10
C LYS A 107 5.99 -2.76 -0.72
N SER A 108 5.21 -1.69 -0.80
CA SER A 108 3.81 -1.63 -0.43
C SER A 108 3.05 -0.62 -1.27
N PHE A 109 1.76 -0.87 -1.47
CA PHE A 109 0.81 0.07 -2.05
C PHE A 109 -0.39 0.17 -1.13
N SER A 110 -0.80 1.39 -0.81
CA SER A 110 -1.92 1.67 0.09
C SER A 110 -2.80 2.77 -0.45
N LEU A 111 -4.10 2.68 -0.15
CA LEU A 111 -5.09 3.71 -0.45
C LEU A 111 -6.00 3.89 0.76
N PHE A 112 -6.53 5.10 0.93
CA PHE A 112 -7.67 5.31 1.82
C PHE A 112 -8.98 5.45 1.04
N HIS A 113 -10.11 5.25 1.70
CA HIS A 113 -11.45 5.49 1.18
C HIS A 113 -12.29 6.16 2.25
N ASN A 114 -13.14 7.12 1.88
CA ASN A 114 -13.86 7.95 2.83
C ASN A 114 -15.36 7.70 2.81
N ARG A 115 -15.99 7.74 3.99
CA ARG A 115 -17.44 7.77 4.17
C ARG A 115 -17.80 8.67 5.34
N GLY A 116 -18.13 9.92 5.05
CA GLY A 116 -18.38 10.94 6.06
C GLY A 116 -17.13 11.24 6.87
N GLU A 117 -17.15 10.96 8.18
CA GLU A 117 -16.01 11.19 9.08
C GLU A 117 -15.10 9.97 9.24
N SER A 118 -15.44 8.88 8.55
CA SER A 118 -14.74 7.61 8.62
C SER A 118 -13.86 7.43 7.39
N SER A 119 -12.72 6.78 7.60
CA SER A 119 -11.76 6.43 6.55
C SER A 119 -11.37 4.96 6.69
N ILE A 120 -11.42 4.20 5.60
CA ILE A 120 -10.77 2.89 5.52
C ILE A 120 -9.43 3.09 4.86
N PHE A 121 -8.37 2.61 5.47
CA PHE A 121 -7.06 2.50 4.84
C PHE A 121 -6.84 1.04 4.50
N THR A 122 -6.43 0.74 3.27
CA THR A 122 -6.08 -0.61 2.81
C THR A 122 -4.66 -0.63 2.26
N LEU A 123 -4.00 -1.77 2.37
CA LEU A 123 -2.62 -1.95 1.94
C LEU A 123 -2.43 -3.34 1.33
N VAL A 124 -1.59 -3.41 0.31
CA VAL A 124 -0.95 -4.64 -0.16
C VAL A 124 0.57 -4.49 -0.13
N GLY A 125 1.24 -5.53 0.34
CA GLY A 125 2.69 -5.68 0.44
C GLY A 125 3.13 -6.90 -0.34
N LEU A 126 4.20 -6.79 -1.14
CA LEU A 126 4.76 -7.93 -1.86
C LEU A 126 6.23 -8.08 -1.47
N HIS A 127 6.54 -9.25 -0.90
CA HIS A 127 7.91 -9.65 -0.59
C HIS A 127 8.20 -11.01 -1.24
N ARG A 128 9.48 -11.40 -1.29
CA ARG A 128 9.99 -12.58 -2.01
C ARG A 128 9.14 -13.86 -1.91
N ARG A 129 8.47 -14.10 -0.78
CA ARG A 129 7.70 -15.33 -0.50
C ARG A 129 6.40 -15.09 0.23
N ARG A 130 5.95 -13.84 0.29
CA ARG A 130 4.73 -13.48 1.02
C ARG A 130 4.04 -12.29 0.39
N ILE A 131 2.72 -12.39 0.33
CA ILE A 131 1.85 -11.24 0.14
C ILE A 131 1.34 -10.83 1.52
N THR A 132 1.35 -9.54 1.79
CA THR A 132 0.75 -8.96 3.00
C THR A 132 -0.43 -8.13 2.58
N ILE A 133 -1.54 -8.26 3.28
CA ILE A 133 -2.65 -7.32 3.15
C ILE A 133 -2.96 -6.75 4.52
N ALA A 134 -3.33 -5.49 4.57
CA ALA A 134 -3.69 -4.85 5.82
C ALA A 134 -4.82 -3.86 5.60
N PHE A 135 -5.58 -3.59 6.65
CA PHE A 135 -6.53 -2.50 6.65
C PHE A 135 -6.67 -1.88 8.05
N ALA A 136 -7.18 -0.66 8.11
CA ALA A 136 -7.71 -0.06 9.32
C ALA A 136 -8.97 0.72 9.00
N LEU A 137 -9.89 0.74 9.97
CA LEU A 137 -11.04 1.63 9.97
C LEU A 137 -10.81 2.71 11.02
N GLU A 138 -10.71 3.95 10.55
CA GLU A 138 -10.56 5.11 11.39
C GLU A 138 -11.78 6.01 11.32
N ARG A 139 -11.97 6.79 12.38
CA ARG A 139 -12.92 7.88 12.39
C ARG A 139 -12.33 9.06 13.14
N ARG A 140 -12.24 10.20 12.46
CA ARG A 140 -11.54 11.40 12.99
C ARG A 140 -10.14 11.05 13.53
N GLY A 141 -9.39 10.24 12.77
CA GLY A 141 -8.04 9.79 13.11
C GLY A 141 -7.95 8.82 14.31
N ARG A 142 -9.04 8.12 14.64
CA ARG A 142 -9.08 7.13 15.73
C ARG A 142 -9.55 5.77 15.24
N PRO A 143 -8.82 4.67 15.55
CA PRO A 143 -9.26 3.32 15.23
C PRO A 143 -10.64 3.02 15.81
N GLN A 144 -11.53 2.42 15.01
CA GLN A 144 -12.91 2.11 15.41
C GLN A 144 -13.13 0.67 15.83
N ILE A 145 -12.38 -0.26 15.26
CA ILE A 145 -12.45 -1.68 15.58
C ILE A 145 -11.13 -1.99 16.34
N LYS A 146 -11.12 -2.98 17.23
CA LYS A 146 -9.90 -3.58 17.81
C LYS A 146 -10.21 -5.05 18.11
N GLY A 147 -9.19 -5.91 18.13
CA GLY A 147 -9.34 -7.33 18.47
C GLY A 147 -9.15 -8.27 17.28
N GLU A 148 -9.56 -9.53 17.45
CA GLU A 148 -9.41 -10.59 16.45
C GLU A 148 -10.40 -10.42 15.29
N LEU A 149 -9.93 -10.66 14.06
CA LEU A 149 -10.77 -10.62 12.88
C LEU A 149 -10.35 -11.69 11.87
N GLY A 150 -11.03 -12.83 11.91
CA GLY A 150 -10.71 -13.97 11.04
C GLY A 150 -9.22 -14.30 11.10
N SER A 151 -8.57 -14.34 9.93
CA SER A 151 -7.13 -14.60 9.81
C SER A 151 -6.23 -13.40 10.09
N PHE A 152 -6.79 -12.20 10.27
CA PHE A 152 -5.99 -11.00 10.51
C PHE A 152 -5.49 -10.92 11.96
N ALA A 153 -4.23 -10.52 12.11
CA ALA A 153 -3.64 -10.16 13.39
C ALA A 153 -3.68 -8.64 13.59
N TRP A 154 -4.16 -8.19 14.75
CA TRP A 154 -4.06 -6.78 15.15
C TRP A 154 -2.59 -6.40 15.40
N ARG A 155 -2.19 -5.22 14.91
CA ARG A 155 -0.88 -4.61 15.09
C ARG A 155 -1.07 -3.20 15.65
N ASP A 156 -0.62 -3.04 16.88
CA ASP A 156 -0.42 -1.73 17.52
C ASP A 156 1.05 -1.37 17.29
N ASP A 157 1.29 -0.48 16.33
CA ASP A 157 2.64 0.01 16.05
C ASP A 157 2.65 1.54 16.04
N ALA A 158 3.83 2.11 16.33
CA ALA A 158 3.99 3.55 16.48
C ALA A 158 3.66 4.36 15.20
N ASN A 159 3.49 3.69 14.07
CA ASN A 159 3.22 4.32 12.78
C ASN A 159 1.72 4.32 12.47
N TRP A 160 1.05 3.17 12.63
CA TRP A 160 -0.35 2.99 12.25
C TRP A 160 -1.01 1.71 12.82
N ASP A 161 -1.99 1.87 13.70
CA ASP A 161 -2.85 0.82 14.26
C ASP A 161 -3.67 0.11 13.14
N ARG A 162 -3.45 -1.20 12.93
CA ARG A 162 -4.09 -1.93 11.81
C ARG A 162 -4.27 -3.42 12.02
N TRP A 163 -5.17 -4.03 11.24
CA TRP A 163 -5.18 -5.48 11.01
C TRP A 163 -4.26 -5.84 9.87
N MET A 164 -3.47 -6.89 10.06
CA MET A 164 -2.52 -7.37 9.08
C MET A 164 -2.63 -8.88 8.92
N LEU A 165 -2.69 -9.33 7.67
CA LEU A 165 -2.63 -10.73 7.28
C LEU A 165 -1.38 -10.92 6.41
N HIS A 166 -0.62 -11.98 6.70
CA HIS A 166 0.48 -12.43 5.86
C HIS A 166 0.10 -13.77 5.23
N ALA A 167 -0.10 -13.79 3.92
CA ALA A 167 -0.20 -15.03 3.15
C ALA A 167 1.22 -15.45 2.76
N GLY A 168 1.75 -16.45 3.47
CA GLY A 168 3.01 -17.11 3.14
C GLY A 168 2.82 -18.11 2.00
N GLY A 169 3.91 -18.49 1.34
CA GLY A 169 3.88 -19.55 0.32
C GLY A 169 3.35 -19.11 -1.04
N VAL A 170 2.87 -17.86 -1.16
CA VAL A 170 2.57 -17.23 -2.45
C VAL A 170 3.89 -16.86 -3.12
N VAL A 171 4.44 -17.81 -3.86
CA VAL A 171 5.55 -17.61 -4.78
C VAL A 171 4.95 -17.62 -6.18
N PRO A 172 5.18 -16.59 -7.01
CA PRO A 172 4.73 -16.66 -8.39
C PRO A 172 5.27 -17.93 -9.04
N GLY A 173 4.39 -18.68 -9.70
CA GLY A 173 4.79 -19.80 -10.53
C GLY A 173 5.78 -19.36 -11.62
N SER A 174 6.33 -20.30 -12.38
CA SER A 174 7.16 -19.97 -13.54
C SER A 174 6.40 -19.15 -14.60
N ASP A 175 5.07 -19.23 -14.59
CA ASP A 175 4.13 -18.47 -15.41
C ASP A 175 3.71 -17.13 -14.78
N GLY A 176 4.19 -16.81 -13.59
CA GLY A 176 3.84 -15.59 -12.86
C GLY A 176 2.44 -15.59 -12.23
N ALA A 177 1.69 -16.70 -12.31
CA ALA A 177 0.35 -16.79 -11.78
C ALA A 177 0.35 -16.80 -10.24
N LEU A 178 -0.63 -16.09 -9.67
CA LEU A 178 -0.88 -16.02 -8.23
C LEU A 178 -2.30 -16.48 -7.92
N ASP A 179 -2.43 -17.42 -6.99
CA ASP A 179 -3.71 -17.71 -6.35
C ASP A 179 -3.96 -16.69 -5.24
N LEU A 180 -5.00 -15.87 -5.42
CA LEU A 180 -5.39 -14.82 -4.49
C LEU A 180 -6.67 -15.16 -3.73
N SER A 181 -7.20 -16.38 -3.86
CA SER A 181 -8.52 -16.75 -3.36
C SER A 181 -8.66 -16.55 -1.85
N GLU A 182 -7.67 -16.97 -1.06
CA GLU A 182 -7.67 -16.77 0.39
C GLU A 182 -7.61 -15.28 0.77
N LEU A 183 -6.82 -14.49 0.04
CA LEU A 183 -6.68 -13.04 0.29
C LEU A 183 -7.95 -12.28 -0.07
N ARG A 184 -8.62 -12.64 -1.17
CA ARG A 184 -9.92 -12.09 -1.58
C ARG A 184 -10.99 -12.40 -0.53
N ALA A 185 -11.09 -13.66 -0.10
CA ALA A 185 -12.04 -14.05 0.95
C ALA A 185 -11.79 -13.31 2.28
N ALA A 186 -10.51 -13.11 2.65
CA ALA A 186 -10.16 -12.33 3.83
C ALA A 186 -10.56 -10.85 3.68
N ALA A 187 -10.33 -10.23 2.51
CA ALA A 187 -10.72 -8.85 2.24
C ALA A 187 -12.25 -8.67 2.29
N GLU A 188 -13.03 -9.60 1.72
CA GLU A 188 -14.49 -9.59 1.78
C GLU A 188 -15.01 -9.67 3.23
N LEU A 189 -14.43 -10.55 4.05
CA LEU A 189 -14.75 -10.66 5.47
C LEU A 189 -14.46 -9.35 6.22
N ALA A 190 -13.32 -8.73 5.92
CA ALA A 190 -12.94 -7.45 6.51
C ALA A 190 -13.94 -6.34 6.15
N MET A 191 -14.33 -6.23 4.89
CA MET A 191 -15.28 -5.20 4.44
C MET A 191 -16.69 -5.45 4.97
N THR A 192 -17.13 -6.70 5.08
CA THR A 192 -18.39 -7.06 5.75
C THR A 192 -18.40 -6.60 7.20
N THR A 193 -17.28 -6.78 7.91
CA THR A 193 -17.14 -6.34 9.31
C THR A 193 -17.18 -4.82 9.41
N VAL A 194 -16.52 -4.11 8.49
CA VAL A 194 -16.53 -2.64 8.44
C VAL A 194 -17.95 -2.10 8.20
N GLU A 195 -18.74 -2.72 7.32
CA GLU A 195 -20.15 -2.34 7.09
C GLU A 195 -21.04 -2.63 8.31
N GLY A 196 -20.70 -3.66 9.10
CA GLY A 196 -21.40 -3.99 10.33
C GLY A 196 -21.19 -3.00 11.48
N VAL A 197 -20.19 -2.11 11.39
CA VAL A 197 -19.95 -1.08 12.42
C VAL A 197 -21.02 0.00 12.31
N PRO A 198 -21.92 0.16 13.30
CA PRO A 198 -22.99 1.13 13.20
C PRO A 198 -22.41 2.54 13.06
N PRO A 199 -23.04 3.42 12.27
CA PRO A 199 -22.65 4.80 12.25
C PRO A 199 -22.78 5.37 13.66
N PRO A 200 -21.99 6.40 14.03
CA PRO A 200 -22.27 7.19 15.23
C PRO A 200 -23.76 7.48 15.34
N VAL A 201 -24.35 7.09 16.45
CA VAL A 201 -25.54 7.78 16.92
C VAL A 201 -25.11 9.24 17.04
N LYS A 202 -25.65 10.11 16.18
CA LYS A 202 -25.51 11.57 16.36
C LYS A 202 -26.00 11.81 17.78
N ARG A 203 -25.08 11.94 18.74
CA ARG A 203 -25.43 12.47 20.04
C ARG A 203 -25.91 13.86 19.70
N SER A 204 -27.24 14.04 19.73
CA SER A 204 -27.86 15.35 19.68
C SER A 204 -27.04 16.20 20.63
N SER A 205 -26.30 17.14 20.06
CA SER A 205 -25.56 18.09 20.84
C SER A 205 -26.62 18.83 21.62
N ALA A 206 -26.84 18.39 22.87
CA ALA A 206 -27.53 19.23 23.84
C ALA A 206 -26.87 20.61 23.73
N PRO A 207 -27.66 21.69 23.60
CA PRO A 207 -27.12 23.01 23.30
C PRO A 207 -25.97 23.30 24.25
N ALA A 208 -24.80 23.57 23.66
CA ALA A 208 -23.61 23.88 24.42
C ALA A 208 -23.90 25.11 25.28
N VAL A 209 -24.02 24.91 26.59
CA VAL A 209 -23.97 26.00 27.55
C VAL A 209 -22.58 26.60 27.42
N ALA A 210 -22.52 27.76 26.79
CA ALA A 210 -21.30 28.51 26.55
C ALA A 210 -20.58 28.79 27.87
N LYS A 211 -19.50 28.06 28.14
CA LYS A 211 -18.47 28.52 29.09
C LYS A 211 -17.24 28.89 28.29
N SER A 212 -17.21 30.18 27.95
CA SER A 212 -16.00 30.91 27.55
C SER A 212 -14.89 30.66 28.57
N LYS A 213 -13.75 30.13 28.11
CA LYS A 213 -12.45 30.46 28.67
C LYS A 213 -11.37 30.27 27.62
N ALA A 214 -10.82 31.41 27.20
CA ALA A 214 -9.63 31.54 26.39
C ALA A 214 -8.44 30.87 27.08
N THR A 215 -7.63 30.11 26.34
CA THR A 215 -6.20 29.96 26.66
C THR A 215 -5.42 29.62 25.39
N SER A 216 -4.42 30.44 25.13
CA SER A 216 -3.44 30.36 24.05
C SER A 216 -2.43 29.22 24.24
N ARG A 217 -1.86 28.74 23.13
CA ARG A 217 -0.46 28.27 22.99
C ARG A 217 -0.23 27.84 21.53
N SER A 218 0.37 28.69 20.72
CA SER A 218 1.82 28.86 20.50
C SER A 218 2.45 27.66 19.78
N ALA A 219 2.64 27.85 18.47
CA ALA A 219 3.48 27.05 17.62
C ALA A 219 4.90 26.94 18.20
N ARG A 220 5.49 25.75 18.10
CA ARG A 220 6.92 25.55 18.32
C ARG A 220 7.50 24.74 17.17
N THR A 221 7.96 25.48 16.17
CA THR A 221 8.92 25.05 15.15
C THR A 221 10.17 24.51 15.85
N ARG A 222 10.64 23.32 15.47
CA ARG A 222 11.98 22.87 15.82
C ARG A 222 12.68 22.28 14.59
N ARG A 223 13.48 23.14 13.99
CA ARG A 223 14.58 22.85 13.06
C ARG A 223 15.68 22.11 13.82
N LYS A 224 16.22 21.04 13.25
CA LYS A 224 17.59 20.51 13.47
C LYS A 224 17.99 19.89 12.13
N SER A 225 18.88 20.51 11.35
CA SER A 225 20.36 20.51 11.45
C SER A 225 20.91 19.11 11.21
#